data_AF-A0A1Q8EQD8-F1
#
_entry.id   AF-A0A1Q8EQD8-F1
#
_cell.length_a   1.000
_cell.length_b   1.000
_cell.length_c   1.000
_cell.angle_alpha   90.00
_cell.angle_beta   90.00
_cell.angle_gamma   90.00
#
_symmetry.space_group_name_H-M   'P 1'
#
loop_
_entity.id
_entity.type
_entity.pdbx_description
1 polymer ?
#
loop_
_entity_poly.entity_id
_entity_poly.type
_entity_poly.pdbx_seq_one_letter_code
_entity_poly.pdbx_strand_id
1 'polypeptide(L)'
;MSTPYHTRFLLVTHLSNTSLPSNQLRPRLGALLEQQLIARCQLLFCNAEQTELGWVVRSSQPYPVLEAALSRLAHPDCLARYIDGLRLARFELFEEYQDRGLAARWQSGKHLLERLYLRLRTRGIRQG
;
A
#
# COMPACT_ATOMS: atom_id res chain seq x y z
N MET A 1 27.23 4.90 -11.50
CA MET A 1 26.21 3.91 -11.93
C MET A 1 24.91 4.28 -11.25
N SER A 2 24.02 4.98 -11.96
CA SER A 2 22.75 5.45 -11.41
C SER A 2 21.79 4.28 -11.27
N THR A 3 21.37 3.98 -10.04
CA THR A 3 20.32 2.99 -9.77
C THR A 3 19.06 3.34 -10.56
N PRO A 4 18.39 2.39 -11.22
CA PRO A 4 17.15 2.67 -11.92
C PRO A 4 16.16 3.22 -10.91
N TYR A 5 15.55 4.36 -11.21
CA TYR A 5 14.59 5.05 -10.34
C TYR A 5 13.55 4.05 -9.81
N HIS A 6 13.72 3.61 -8.57
CA HIS A 6 12.72 2.80 -7.87
C HIS A 6 11.65 3.77 -7.40
N THR A 7 10.67 4.06 -8.27
CA THR A 7 9.52 4.89 -7.87
C THR A 7 8.87 4.25 -6.66
N ARG A 8 8.69 5.07 -5.63
CA ARG A 8 8.11 4.66 -4.36
C ARG A 8 6.67 5.14 -4.37
N PHE A 9 5.79 4.24 -3.97
CA PHE A 9 4.39 4.52 -3.78
C PHE A 9 4.03 4.16 -2.35
N LEU A 10 3.11 4.93 -1.78
CA LEU A 10 2.42 4.56 -0.56
C LEU A 10 1.11 3.89 -0.97
N LEU A 11 0.91 2.65 -0.55
CA LEU A 11 -0.34 1.94 -0.74
C LEU A 11 -1.02 1.77 0.61
N VAL A 12 -2.28 2.15 0.70
CA VAL A 12 -3.14 1.85 1.85
C VAL A 12 -4.17 0.80 1.42
N THR A 13 -4.22 -0.29 2.19
CA THR A 13 -5.19 -1.37 2.03
C THR A 13 -6.24 -1.24 3.12
N HIS A 14 -7.49 -1.10 2.71
CA HIS A 14 -8.65 -1.08 3.60
C HIS A 14 -9.33 -2.45 3.57
N LEU A 15 -9.53 -3.04 4.74
CA LEU A 15 -10.17 -4.33 4.94
C LEU A 15 -11.50 -4.15 5.67
N SER A 16 -12.46 -5.01 5.37
CA SER A 16 -13.77 -5.09 6.05
C SER A 16 -13.99 -6.52 6.52
N ASN A 17 -14.45 -6.75 7.74
CA ASN A 17 -14.87 -8.09 8.23
C ASN A 17 -13.94 -9.27 7.84
N THR A 18 -12.62 -9.06 7.92
CA THR A 18 -11.63 -10.10 7.58
C THR A 18 -11.53 -11.08 8.75
N SER A 19 -11.71 -12.38 8.47
CA SER A 19 -11.66 -13.44 9.49
C SER A 19 -10.26 -14.04 9.66
N LEU A 20 -9.29 -13.59 8.87
CA LEU A 20 -7.92 -14.07 8.94
C LEU A 20 -7.24 -13.66 10.24
N PRO A 21 -6.51 -14.58 10.89
CA PRO A 21 -5.72 -14.22 12.06
C PRO A 21 -4.57 -13.28 11.66
N SER A 22 -4.22 -12.41 12.59
CA SER A 22 -3.29 -11.29 12.39
C SER A 22 -1.89 -11.71 11.91
N ASN A 23 -1.44 -12.87 12.39
CA ASN A 23 -0.17 -13.49 12.04
C ASN A 23 -0.12 -14.01 10.59
N GLN A 24 -1.27 -14.27 9.97
CA GLN A 24 -1.37 -14.74 8.58
C GLN A 24 -1.77 -13.62 7.62
N LEU A 25 -2.56 -12.64 8.09
CA LEU A 25 -3.07 -11.56 7.27
C LEU A 25 -1.94 -10.76 6.58
N ARG A 26 -0.99 -10.26 7.37
CA ARG A 26 0.11 -9.43 6.88
C ARG A 26 1.01 -10.15 5.86
N PRO A 27 1.56 -11.34 6.14
CA PRO A 27 2.43 -12.01 5.17
C PRO A 27 1.68 -12.43 3.90
N ARG A 28 0.44 -12.91 4.00
CA ARG A 28 -0.35 -13.31 2.83
C ARG A 28 -0.70 -12.13 1.94
N LEU A 29 -1.19 -11.04 2.53
CA LEU A 29 -1.51 -9.83 1.80
C LEU A 29 -0.25 -9.20 1.18
N GLY A 30 0.86 -9.18 1.92
CA GLY A 30 2.16 -8.72 1.39
C GLY A 30 2.58 -9.51 0.15
N ALA A 31 2.60 -10.85 0.23
CA ALA A 31 2.96 -11.70 -0.90
C ALA A 31 2.03 -11.52 -2.11
N LEU A 32 0.73 -11.39 -1.86
CA LEU A 32 -0.25 -11.11 -2.92
C LEU A 32 0.04 -9.77 -3.62
N LEU A 33 0.30 -8.72 -2.85
CA LEU A 33 0.63 -7.41 -3.39
C LEU A 33 1.93 -7.45 -4.21
N GLU A 34 2.97 -8.12 -3.71
CA GLU A 34 4.23 -8.24 -4.44
C GLU A 34 4.07 -8.97 -5.78
N GLN A 35 3.29 -10.05 -5.79
CA GLN A 35 3.00 -10.82 -6.99
C GLN A 35 2.17 -10.02 -8.00
N GLN A 36 1.10 -9.35 -7.55
CA GLN A 36 0.16 -8.66 -8.45
C GLN A 36 0.71 -7.34 -8.99
N LEU A 37 1.56 -6.67 -8.20
CA LEU A 37 2.15 -5.38 -8.59
C LEU A 37 3.54 -5.52 -9.23
N ILE A 38 4.10 -6.74 -9.21
CA ILE A 38 5.49 -7.02 -9.64
C ILE A 38 6.42 -6.00 -8.97
N ALA A 39 6.29 -5.90 -7.65
CA ALA A 39 6.88 -4.84 -6.85
C ALA A 39 7.35 -5.39 -5.50
N ARG A 40 8.29 -4.70 -4.85
CA ARG A 40 8.64 -4.99 -3.46
C ARG A 40 7.71 -4.22 -2.54
N CYS A 41 7.00 -4.91 -1.66
CA CYS A 41 6.00 -4.34 -0.77
C CYS A 41 6.43 -4.52 0.68
N GLN A 42 6.72 -3.41 1.36
CA GLN A 42 7.11 -3.43 2.77
C GLN A 42 6.01 -2.83 3.62
N LEU A 43 5.51 -3.60 4.60
CA LEU A 43 4.54 -3.10 5.56
C LEU A 43 5.15 -1.97 6.40
N LEU A 44 4.44 -0.84 6.46
CA LEU A 44 4.79 0.32 7.28
C LEU A 44 4.02 0.37 8.58
N PHE A 45 2.72 0.10 8.50
CA PHE A 45 1.83 0.13 9.65
C PHE A 45 0.63 -0.78 9.41
N CYS A 46 0.01 -1.16 10.51
CA CYS A 46 -1.25 -1.85 10.58
C CYS A 46 -1.96 -1.31 11.82
N ASN A 47 -3.20 -0.85 11.70
CA ASN A 47 -3.96 -0.38 12.85
C ASN A 47 -4.31 -1.53 13.80
N ALA A 48 -4.74 -1.20 15.02
CA ALA A 48 -5.06 -2.20 16.05
C ALA A 48 -6.20 -3.13 15.59
N GLU A 49 -7.17 -2.58 14.88
CA GLU A 49 -8.35 -3.28 14.34
C GLU A 49 -8.03 -4.10 13.08
N GLN A 50 -6.83 -3.94 12.52
CA GLN A 50 -6.37 -4.60 11.28
C GLN A 50 -7.27 -4.36 10.07
N THR A 51 -7.99 -3.25 10.07
CA THR A 51 -8.83 -2.78 8.97
C THR A 51 -8.09 -1.84 8.03
N GLU A 52 -6.94 -1.30 8.43
CA GLU A 52 -6.09 -0.41 7.63
C GLU A 52 -4.62 -0.86 7.71
N LEU A 53 -4.03 -1.17 6.55
CA LEU A 53 -2.62 -1.52 6.42
C LEU A 53 -1.95 -0.60 5.42
N GLY A 54 -0.79 -0.06 5.76
CA GLY A 54 0.00 0.77 4.85
C GLY A 54 1.29 0.10 4.42
N TRP A 55 1.65 0.28 3.16
CA TRP A 55 2.76 -0.37 2.49
C TRP A 55 3.60 0.66 1.73
N VAL A 56 4.93 0.52 1.79
CA VAL A 56 5.79 1.09 0.75
C VAL A 56 5.84 0.09 -0.39
N VAL A 57 5.44 0.53 -1.57
CA VAL A 57 5.59 -0.22 -2.80
C VAL A 57 6.75 0.38 -3.58
N ARG A 58 7.77 -0.42 -3.86
CA ARG A 58 8.88 -0.05 -4.75
C ARG A 58 8.71 -0.79 -6.05
N SER A 59 8.37 -0.06 -7.11
CA SER A 59 8.14 -0.64 -8.43
C SER A 59 8.79 0.24 -9.51
N SER A 60 9.18 -0.38 -10.61
CA SER A 60 9.52 0.32 -11.85
C SER A 60 8.29 0.57 -12.73
N GLN A 61 7.12 0.00 -12.38
CA GLN A 61 5.88 0.21 -13.10
C GLN A 61 5.34 1.62 -12.87
N PRO A 62 4.75 2.27 -13.89
CA PRO A 62 4.15 3.58 -13.73
C PRO A 62 2.83 3.51 -12.94
N TYR A 63 2.45 4.63 -12.31
CA TYR A 63 1.26 4.73 -11.46
C TYR A 63 -0.02 4.12 -12.09
N PRO A 64 -0.38 4.43 -13.36
CA PRO A 64 -1.62 3.91 -13.96
C PRO A 64 -1.65 2.38 -14.09
N VAL A 65 -0.48 1.75 -14.26
CA VAL A 65 -0.39 0.28 -14.36
C VAL A 65 -0.61 -0.34 -12.99
N LEU A 66 -0.02 0.24 -11.94
CA LEU A 66 -0.23 -0.20 -10.56
C LEU A 66 -1.69 0.00 -10.12
N GLU A 67 -2.28 1.16 -10.44
CA GLU A 67 -3.67 1.46 -10.14
C GLU A 67 -4.63 0.47 -10.83
N ALA A 68 -4.41 0.17 -12.11
CA ALA A 68 -5.20 -0.83 -12.83
C ALA A 68 -5.06 -2.24 -12.23
N ALA A 69 -3.85 -2.63 -11.80
CA ALA A 69 -3.62 -3.90 -11.13
C ALA A 69 -4.37 -3.99 -9.78
N LEU A 70 -4.31 -2.91 -8.98
CA LEU A 70 -5.06 -2.81 -7.72
C LEU A 70 -6.58 -2.82 -7.94
N SER A 71 -7.07 -2.15 -8.99
CA SER A 71 -8.49 -2.16 -9.34
C SER A 71 -8.98 -3.56 -9.71
N ARG A 72 -8.17 -4.35 -10.43
CA ARG A 72 -8.50 -5.76 -10.70
C ARG A 72 -8.48 -6.59 -9.43
N LEU A 73 -7.49 -6.36 -8.56
CA LEU A 73 -7.37 -7.07 -7.30
C LEU A 73 -8.54 -6.75 -6.36
N ALA A 74 -9.07 -5.54 -6.39
CA ALA A 74 -10.23 -5.14 -5.59
C ALA A 74 -11.54 -5.83 -5.99
N HIS A 75 -11.56 -6.54 -7.13
CA HIS A 75 -12.72 -7.32 -7.52
C HIS A 75 -12.92 -8.52 -6.57
N PRO A 76 -14.12 -8.71 -5.98
CA PRO A 76 -14.37 -9.74 -4.97
C PRO A 76 -13.97 -11.15 -5.44
N ASP A 77 -14.29 -11.48 -6.69
CA ASP A 77 -13.97 -12.78 -7.30
C ASP A 77 -12.47 -13.04 -7.48
N CYS A 78 -11.65 -11.99 -7.64
CA CYS A 78 -10.20 -12.16 -7.70
C CYS A 78 -9.65 -12.43 -6.31
N LEU A 79 -9.99 -11.60 -5.32
CA LEU A 79 -9.48 -11.75 -3.96
C LEU A 79 -9.87 -13.05 -3.28
N ALA A 80 -11.13 -13.47 -3.43
CA ALA A 80 -11.62 -14.71 -2.85
C ALA A 80 -10.85 -15.95 -3.37
N ARG A 81 -10.27 -15.88 -4.57
CA ARG A 81 -9.43 -16.95 -5.13
C ARG A 81 -8.04 -17.01 -4.52
N TYR A 82 -7.51 -15.90 -4.01
CA TYR A 82 -6.13 -15.82 -3.53
C TYR A 82 -6.03 -16.01 -2.02
N ILE A 83 -6.97 -15.46 -1.25
CA ILE A 83 -6.92 -15.52 0.21
C ILE A 83 -8.33 -15.70 0.76
N ASP A 84 -8.65 -16.93 1.13
CA ASP A 84 -9.92 -17.24 1.79
C ASP A 84 -10.05 -16.50 3.13
N GLY A 85 -11.24 -15.98 3.42
CA GLY A 85 -11.52 -15.14 4.58
C GLY A 85 -11.01 -13.68 4.50
N LEU A 86 -10.32 -13.29 3.42
CA LEU A 86 -9.93 -11.88 3.19
C LEU A 86 -11.08 -11.12 2.54
N ARG A 87 -11.42 -9.96 3.11
CA ARG A 87 -12.44 -9.07 2.57
C ARG A 87 -11.87 -7.67 2.46
N LEU A 88 -11.52 -7.29 1.22
CA LEU A 88 -11.02 -5.95 0.91
C LEU A 88 -12.19 -4.98 0.78
N ALA A 89 -12.08 -3.81 1.40
CA ALA A 89 -12.97 -2.69 1.16
C ALA A 89 -12.50 -1.85 -0.05
N ARG A 90 -11.22 -1.44 -0.07
CA ARG A 90 -10.61 -0.71 -1.19
C ARG A 90 -9.08 -0.60 -1.06
N PHE A 91 -8.44 -0.16 -2.13
CA PHE A 91 -7.05 0.30 -2.13
C PHE A 91 -6.97 1.81 -2.34
N GLU A 92 -5.94 2.44 -1.79
CA GLU A 92 -5.58 3.83 -2.07
C GLU A 92 -4.08 3.87 -2.38
N LEU A 93 -3.72 4.28 -3.59
CA LEU A 93 -2.34 4.37 -4.05
C LEU A 93 -1.93 5.85 -4.14
N PHE A 94 -0.73 6.17 -3.66
CA PHE A 94 -0.17 7.51 -3.70
C PHE A 94 1.27 7.46 -4.21
N GLU A 95 1.62 8.31 -5.17
CA GLU A 95 2.99 8.48 -5.62
C GLU A 95 3.77 9.37 -4.64
N GLU A 96 4.98 8.96 -4.22
CA GLU A 96 5.77 9.64 -3.16
C GLU A 96 6.13 11.10 -3.49
N TYR A 97 5.91 11.55 -4.74
CA TYR A 97 6.29 12.88 -5.24
C TYR A 97 5.14 13.74 -5.80
N GLN A 98 3.89 13.27 -5.79
CA GLN A 98 2.76 14.12 -6.17
C GLN A 98 2.08 14.73 -4.93
N ASP A 99 2.43 15.99 -4.64
CA ASP A 99 1.77 16.79 -3.59
C ASP A 99 0.24 16.83 -3.73
N ARG A 100 -0.28 16.73 -4.95
CA ARG A 100 -1.73 16.86 -5.23
C ARG A 100 -2.58 15.74 -4.63
N GLY A 101 -2.11 14.49 -4.61
CA GLY A 101 -2.86 13.36 -4.06
C GLY A 101 -2.86 13.31 -2.53
N LEU A 102 -1.73 13.70 -1.92
CA LEU A 102 -1.58 13.76 -0.47
C LEU A 102 -2.26 15.00 0.14
N ALA A 103 -2.14 16.17 -0.50
CA ALA A 103 -2.72 17.43 -0.03
C ALA A 103 -4.25 17.44 -0.03
N ALA A 104 -4.90 16.78 -1.00
CA ALA A 104 -6.36 16.68 -1.01
C ALA A 104 -6.91 15.85 0.17
N ARG A 105 -6.17 14.82 0.62
CA ARG A 105 -6.53 14.02 1.81
C ARG A 105 -5.96 14.57 3.12
N TRP A 106 -5.00 15.49 3.04
CA TRP A 106 -4.48 16.28 4.17
C TRP A 106 -5.61 17.04 4.86
N GLN A 107 -6.56 17.59 4.09
CA GLN A 107 -7.70 18.34 4.62
C GLN A 107 -8.76 17.47 5.31
N SER A 108 -8.84 16.17 5.00
CA SER A 108 -9.85 15.26 5.55
C SER A 108 -9.43 14.53 6.83
N GLY A 109 -8.29 14.91 7.43
CA GLY A 109 -7.96 14.54 8.81
C GLY A 109 -7.69 13.05 9.08
N LYS A 110 -6.45 12.59 8.87
CA LYS A 110 -5.86 11.48 9.66
C LYS A 110 -4.36 11.73 9.82
N HIS A 111 -3.95 12.23 10.98
CA HIS A 111 -2.56 12.48 11.42
C HIS A 111 -1.58 11.31 11.17
N LEU A 112 -2.07 10.08 10.96
CA LEU A 112 -1.26 8.90 10.73
C LEU A 112 -0.54 8.94 9.37
N LEU A 113 -1.21 9.39 8.31
CA LEU A 113 -0.61 9.50 6.98
C LEU A 113 0.49 10.57 6.94
N GLU A 114 0.29 11.70 7.63
CA GLU A 114 1.32 12.73 7.80
C GLU A 114 2.57 12.18 8.50
N ARG A 115 2.41 11.48 9.63
CA ARG A 115 3.53 10.91 10.38
C ARG A 115 4.31 9.88 9.57
N LEU A 116 3.62 9.10 8.73
CA LEU A 116 4.23 8.09 7.88
C LEU A 116 4.93 8.70 6.68
N TYR A 117 4.33 9.70 6.04
CA TYR A 117 4.95 10.45 4.96
C TYR A 117 6.23 11.15 5.45
N LEU A 118 6.19 11.79 6.63
CA LEU A 118 7.38 12.36 7.27
C LEU A 118 8.44 11.29 7.60
N ARG A 119 8.02 10.10 8.03
CA ARG A 119 8.95 8.97 8.30
C ARG A 119 9.60 8.42 7.04
N LEU A 120 8.88 8.39 5.92
CA LEU A 120 9.42 8.00 4.62
C LEU A 120 10.39 9.05 4.10
N ARG A 121 10.02 10.34 4.18
CA ARG A 121 10.86 11.46 3.78
C ARG A 121 12.17 11.48 4.59
N THR A 122 12.10 11.33 5.91
CA THR A 122 13.29 11.29 6.79
C THR A 122 14.16 10.04 6.59
N ARG A 123 13.60 8.90 6.19
CA ARG A 123 14.38 7.71 5.80
C ARG A 123 15.06 7.84 4.44
N GLY A 124 14.56 8.72 3.56
CA GLY A 124 15.22 9.08 2.30
C GLY A 124 16.33 10.13 2.46
N ILE A 125 16.29 10.94 3.53
CA ILE A 125 17.25 12.02 3.80
C ILE A 125 18.53 11.52 4.54
N ARG A 126 18.61 10.24 4.92
CA ARG A 126 19.85 9.61 5.41
C ARG A 126 20.57 8.86 4.29
N GLN A 127 21.00 9.58 3.25
CA GLN A 127 22.20 9.25 2.49
C GLN A 127 22.91 10.58 2.19
N GLY A 128 23.61 11.07 3.21
CA GLY A 128 24.73 11.99 3.06
C GLY A 128 26.01 11.19 3.30
#